data_AF-A0A847LHM2-F1
#
_entry.id   AF-A0A847LHM2-F1
#
_cell.length_a   1.000
_cell.length_b   1.000
_cell.length_c   1.000
_cell.angle_alpha   90.00
_cell.angle_beta   90.00
_cell.angle_gamma   90.00
#
_symmetry.space_group_name_H-M   'P 1'
#
loop_
_entity.id
_entity.type
_entity.pdbx_description
1 polymer ?
#
loop_
_entity_poly.entity_id
_entity_poly.type
_entity_poly.pdbx_seq_one_letter_code
_entity_poly.pdbx_strand_id
1 'polypeptide(L)'
;MFLKGLNAMQQKLFLGVAQQLAEADDKISVQERDMLNALSEEMGQQELIPNPDDDVLEAFFPDKASRAAVMLEIIGLATCDGIVPAENRLIKRLQRVFAIPAADLAAYQSWVKRFFAIRAEAVAFFVDRPAQGKAKAIAPVKPKTKAKAKAPVKAKAKTPVKATAKGKAPARAKAQARPKARKPAKPAPRAKGKTAKKAPANNGKGRK
;
A
#
# COMPACT_ATOMS: atom_id res chain seq x y z
N MET A 1 12.21 5.63 1.59
CA MET A 1 12.43 6.64 2.67
C MET A 1 12.63 6.03 4.05
N PHE A 2 11.81 5.07 4.47
CA PHE A 2 11.86 4.45 5.80
C PHE A 2 12.40 3.01 5.78
N LEU A 3 12.67 2.49 4.58
CA LEU A 3 12.92 1.07 4.35
C LEU A 3 14.29 0.59 4.86
N LYS A 4 15.26 1.48 5.02
CA LYS A 4 16.55 1.14 5.67
C LYS A 4 16.40 0.74 7.14
N GLY A 5 15.30 1.13 7.79
CA GLY A 5 14.99 0.71 9.16
C GLY A 5 14.41 -0.70 9.26
N LEU A 6 14.04 -1.32 8.13
CA LEU A 6 13.54 -2.68 8.08
C LEU A 6 14.70 -3.68 8.05
N ASN A 7 14.50 -4.84 8.67
CA ASN A 7 15.47 -5.95 8.55
C ASN A 7 15.39 -6.59 7.16
N ALA A 8 16.40 -7.39 6.81
CA ALA A 8 16.51 -7.99 5.48
C ALA A 8 15.26 -8.79 5.06
N MET A 9 14.62 -9.53 5.98
CA MET A 9 13.41 -10.29 5.66
C MET A 9 12.20 -9.36 5.39
N GLN A 10 12.03 -8.35 6.23
CA GLN A 10 11.00 -7.32 6.04
C GLN A 10 11.18 -6.58 4.71
N GLN A 11 12.41 -6.28 4.30
CA GLN A 11 12.70 -5.66 3.01
C GLN A 11 12.28 -6.57 1.83
N LYS A 12 12.62 -7.86 1.88
CA LYS A 12 12.19 -8.83 0.85
C LYS A 12 10.67 -8.96 0.75
N LEU A 13 9.98 -8.99 1.90
CA LEU A 13 8.52 -9.02 1.96
C LEU A 13 7.92 -7.71 1.42
N PHE A 14 8.48 -6.56 1.80
CA PHE A 14 8.07 -5.26 1.28
C PHE A 14 8.17 -5.21 -0.24
N LEU A 15 9.28 -5.66 -0.83
CA LEU A 15 9.44 -5.70 -2.29
C LEU A 15 8.39 -6.58 -2.96
N GLY A 16 8.05 -7.71 -2.35
CA GLY A 16 6.95 -8.55 -2.82
C GLY A 16 5.60 -7.84 -2.83
N VAL A 17 5.28 -7.12 -1.75
CA VAL A 17 4.06 -6.31 -1.66
C VAL A 17 4.07 -5.14 -2.63
N ALA A 18 5.21 -4.48 -2.81
CA ALA A 18 5.37 -3.37 -3.73
C ALA A 18 5.21 -3.83 -5.19
N GLN A 19 5.72 -5.02 -5.52
CA GLN A 19 5.46 -5.66 -6.82
C GLN A 19 3.98 -5.98 -7.00
N GLN A 20 3.30 -6.53 -6.00
CA GLN A 20 1.85 -6.77 -6.05
C GLN A 20 1.05 -5.49 -6.31
N LEU A 21 1.52 -4.35 -5.77
CA LEU A 21 0.89 -3.06 -5.98
C LEU A 21 1.01 -2.63 -7.45
N ALA A 22 2.22 -2.64 -7.99
CA ALA A 22 2.49 -2.24 -9.38
C ALA A 22 1.84 -3.17 -10.41
N GLU A 23 1.55 -4.42 -10.04
CA GLU A 23 0.85 -5.39 -10.88
C GLU A 23 -0.68 -5.36 -10.67
N ALA A 24 -1.22 -4.55 -9.77
CA ALA A 24 -2.60 -4.65 -9.32
C ALA A 24 -3.65 -4.34 -10.40
N ASP A 25 -3.31 -3.52 -11.38
CA ASP A 25 -4.18 -3.13 -12.49
C ASP A 25 -3.80 -3.82 -13.83
N ASP A 26 -2.98 -4.89 -13.75
CA ASP A 26 -2.41 -5.62 -14.87
C ASP A 26 -1.50 -4.76 -15.79
N LYS A 27 -1.02 -3.60 -15.33
CA LYS A 27 -0.17 -2.68 -16.11
C LYS A 27 0.90 -2.00 -15.24
N ILE A 28 2.10 -2.56 -15.25
CA ILE A 28 3.27 -1.87 -14.68
C ILE A 28 3.72 -0.74 -15.63
N SER A 29 3.57 0.51 -15.19
CA SER A 29 4.12 1.68 -15.87
C SER A 29 5.65 1.77 -15.75
N VAL A 30 6.28 2.56 -16.61
CA VAL A 30 7.72 2.82 -16.53
C VAL A 30 8.06 3.50 -15.19
N GLN A 31 7.23 4.46 -14.75
CA GLN A 31 7.45 5.16 -13.48
C GLN A 31 7.39 4.22 -12.26
N GLU A 32 6.46 3.27 -12.22
CA GLU A 32 6.38 2.31 -11.10
C GLU A 32 7.58 1.38 -11.08
N ARG A 33 8.02 0.90 -12.26
CA ARG A 33 9.23 0.08 -12.35
C ARG A 33 10.47 0.85 -11.88
N ASP A 34 10.62 2.09 -12.33
CA ASP A 34 11.73 2.94 -11.92
C ASP A 34 11.70 3.20 -10.41
N MET A 35 10.50 3.42 -9.83
CA MET A 35 10.34 3.58 -8.39
C MET A 35 10.66 2.29 -7.63
N LEU A 36 10.19 1.13 -8.08
CA LEU A 36 10.52 -0.17 -7.46
C LEU A 36 12.03 -0.42 -7.47
N ASN A 37 12.69 -0.12 -8.59
CA ASN A 37 14.15 -0.23 -8.69
C ASN A 37 14.85 0.74 -7.71
N ALA A 38 14.40 2.00 -7.65
CA ALA A 38 14.96 2.98 -6.71
C ALA A 38 14.78 2.55 -5.24
N LEU A 39 13.65 1.94 -4.89
CA LEU A 39 13.40 1.41 -3.54
C LEU A 39 14.31 0.21 -3.22
N SER A 40 14.45 -0.72 -4.18
CA SER A 40 15.36 -1.87 -4.10
C SER A 40 16.82 -1.42 -3.87
N GLU A 41 17.27 -0.43 -4.64
CA GLU A 41 18.59 0.19 -4.51
C GLU A 41 18.75 0.93 -3.16
N GLU A 42 17.74 1.67 -2.72
CA GLU A 42 17.75 2.37 -1.42
C GLU A 42 18.00 1.38 -0.26
N MET A 43 17.37 0.21 -0.31
CA MET A 43 17.51 -0.84 0.70
C MET A 43 18.81 -1.64 0.57
N GLY A 44 19.44 -1.66 -0.61
CA GLY A 44 20.49 -2.62 -0.95
C GLY A 44 19.97 -4.06 -0.99
N GLN A 45 18.70 -4.25 -1.33
CA GLN A 45 18.02 -5.55 -1.34
C GLN A 45 17.38 -5.77 -2.71
N GLN A 46 17.85 -6.77 -3.46
CA GLN A 46 17.27 -7.11 -4.76
C GLN A 46 16.36 -8.34 -4.73
N GLU A 47 16.47 -9.17 -3.70
CA GLU A 47 15.59 -10.32 -3.56
C GLU A 47 14.22 -9.89 -3.04
N LEU A 48 13.17 -10.49 -3.58
CA LEU A 48 11.79 -10.31 -3.10
C LEU A 48 11.16 -11.65 -2.79
N ILE A 49 10.19 -11.64 -1.88
CA ILE A 49 9.31 -12.78 -1.62
C ILE A 49 7.98 -12.48 -2.31
N PRO A 50 7.67 -13.14 -3.44
CA PRO A 50 6.48 -12.79 -4.20
C PRO A 50 5.23 -13.23 -3.45
N ASN A 51 4.18 -12.43 -3.58
CA ASN A 51 2.86 -12.73 -3.04
C ASN A 51 2.83 -13.20 -1.57
N PRO A 52 3.38 -12.42 -0.62
CA PRO A 52 3.40 -12.84 0.76
C PRO A 52 1.98 -12.91 1.34
N ASP A 53 1.72 -14.00 2.07
CA ASP A 53 0.45 -14.24 2.76
C ASP A 53 0.26 -13.28 3.95
N ASP A 54 -1.00 -13.05 4.33
CA ASP A 54 -1.36 -12.13 5.42
C ASP A 54 -0.72 -12.53 6.76
N ASP A 55 -0.69 -13.83 7.07
CA ASP A 55 -0.09 -14.35 8.31
C ASP A 55 1.43 -14.09 8.36
N VAL A 56 2.10 -14.17 7.21
CA VAL A 56 3.54 -13.89 7.09
C VAL A 56 3.79 -12.40 7.29
N LEU A 57 2.97 -11.55 6.68
CA LEU A 57 3.07 -10.10 6.86
C LEU A 57 2.81 -9.70 8.32
N GLU A 58 1.81 -10.27 8.98
CA GLU A 58 1.55 -9.96 10.39
C GLU A 58 2.71 -10.38 11.30
N ALA A 59 3.26 -11.58 11.08
CA ALA A 59 4.35 -12.12 11.89
C ALA A 59 5.68 -11.36 11.74
N PHE A 60 6.01 -10.92 10.51
CA PHE A 60 7.29 -10.26 10.24
C PHE A 60 7.28 -8.74 10.41
N PHE A 61 6.11 -8.13 10.57
CA PHE A 61 5.98 -6.70 10.92
C PHE A 61 5.28 -6.56 12.28
N PRO A 62 5.94 -6.93 13.40
CA PRO A 62 5.28 -6.99 14.70
C PRO A 62 5.03 -5.60 15.32
N ASP A 63 5.86 -4.61 14.98
CA ASP A 63 5.83 -3.30 15.62
C ASP A 63 5.17 -2.21 14.77
N LYS A 64 4.74 -1.13 15.44
CA LYS A 64 4.07 -0.01 14.79
C LYS A 64 4.98 0.69 13.78
N ALA A 65 6.28 0.80 14.05
CA ALA A 65 7.19 1.54 13.20
C ALA A 65 7.42 0.81 11.87
N SER A 66 7.63 -0.51 11.89
CA SER A 66 7.79 -1.32 10.68
C SER A 66 6.52 -1.31 9.82
N ARG A 67 5.34 -1.41 10.45
CA ARG A 67 4.03 -1.33 9.76
C ARG A 67 3.82 0.05 9.13
N ALA A 68 4.12 1.12 9.86
CA ALA A 68 4.01 2.48 9.35
C ALA A 68 4.97 2.73 8.18
N ALA A 69 6.21 2.24 8.27
CA ALA A 69 7.18 2.31 7.19
C ALA A 69 6.64 1.66 5.91
N VAL A 70 6.17 0.40 5.99
CA VAL A 70 5.56 -0.28 4.82
C VAL A 70 4.38 0.52 4.26
N MET A 71 3.46 0.97 5.11
CA MET A 71 2.27 1.68 4.63
C MET A 71 2.59 3.00 3.96
N LEU A 72 3.51 3.80 4.52
CA LEU A 72 3.90 5.08 3.93
C LEU A 72 4.53 4.89 2.55
N GLU A 73 5.36 3.87 2.38
CA GLU A 73 6.04 3.58 1.12
C GLU A 73 5.08 3.00 0.08
N ILE A 74 4.16 2.10 0.47
CA ILE A 74 3.13 1.56 -0.44
C ILE A 74 2.16 2.66 -0.89
N ILE A 75 1.71 3.53 0.01
CA ILE A 75 0.87 4.69 -0.37
C ILE A 75 1.69 5.62 -1.26
N GLY A 76 2.98 5.79 -0.97
CA GLY A 76 3.90 6.58 -1.77
C GLY A 76 3.99 6.09 -3.22
N LEU A 77 4.17 4.79 -3.38
CA LEU A 77 4.25 4.12 -4.68
C LEU A 77 2.95 4.32 -5.48
N ALA A 78 1.79 4.01 -4.89
CA ALA A 78 0.47 4.18 -5.54
C ALA A 78 0.09 5.65 -5.84
N THR A 79 0.82 6.62 -5.28
CA THR A 79 0.55 8.05 -5.57
C THR A 79 1.30 8.54 -6.82
N CYS A 80 2.25 7.76 -7.36
CA CYS A 80 3.13 8.19 -8.45
C CYS A 80 2.38 8.44 -9.77
N ASP A 81 1.41 7.59 -10.08
CA ASP A 81 0.53 7.63 -11.25
C ASP A 81 -0.95 7.87 -10.86
N GLY A 82 -1.24 7.74 -9.57
CA GLY A 82 -2.50 8.12 -8.95
C GLY A 82 -3.31 6.88 -8.55
N ILE A 83 -3.76 6.86 -7.30
CA ILE A 83 -4.32 5.66 -6.68
C ILE A 83 -5.54 5.15 -7.46
N VAL A 84 -5.41 3.98 -8.10
CA VAL A 84 -6.50 3.30 -8.79
C VAL A 84 -7.26 2.35 -7.85
N PRO A 85 -8.49 1.90 -8.21
CA PRO A 85 -9.28 1.02 -7.33
C PRO A 85 -8.57 -0.28 -6.94
N ALA A 86 -7.70 -0.81 -7.80
CA ALA A 86 -6.97 -2.04 -7.54
C ALA A 86 -5.91 -1.89 -6.44
N GLU A 87 -5.07 -0.86 -6.55
CA GLU A 87 -4.10 -0.49 -5.53
C GLU A 87 -4.75 -0.16 -4.19
N ASN A 88 -5.88 0.57 -4.22
CA ASN A 88 -6.62 0.86 -3.01
C ASN A 88 -7.12 -0.42 -2.31
N ARG A 89 -7.44 -1.50 -3.05
CA ARG A 89 -7.77 -2.80 -2.43
C ARG A 89 -6.56 -3.38 -1.69
N LEU A 90 -5.35 -3.28 -2.25
CA LEU A 90 -4.13 -3.73 -1.58
C LEU A 90 -3.85 -2.91 -0.33
N ILE A 91 -3.96 -1.57 -0.40
CA ILE A 91 -3.81 -0.68 0.76
C ILE A 91 -4.83 -1.05 1.86
N LYS A 92 -6.09 -1.33 1.49
CA LYS A 92 -7.13 -1.77 2.45
C LYS A 92 -6.90 -3.18 3.00
N ARG A 93 -6.29 -4.09 2.24
CA ARG A 93 -5.82 -5.38 2.75
C ARG A 93 -4.75 -5.16 3.82
N LEU A 94 -3.69 -4.42 3.51
CA LEU A 94 -2.60 -4.14 4.45
C LEU A 94 -3.09 -3.39 5.70
N GLN A 95 -4.03 -2.45 5.55
CA GLN A 95 -4.66 -1.78 6.68
C GLN A 95 -5.25 -2.79 7.69
N ARG A 96 -5.92 -3.84 7.20
CA ARG A 96 -6.52 -4.88 8.04
C ARG A 96 -5.45 -5.78 8.66
N VAL A 97 -4.51 -6.27 7.84
CA VAL A 97 -3.41 -7.14 8.29
C VAL A 97 -2.58 -6.49 9.40
N PHE A 98 -2.27 -5.20 9.25
CA PHE A 98 -1.49 -4.46 10.24
C PHE A 98 -2.32 -3.86 11.38
N ALA A 99 -3.63 -4.10 11.39
CA ALA A 99 -4.59 -3.56 12.35
C ALA A 99 -4.49 -2.03 12.50
N ILE A 100 -4.34 -1.31 11.39
CA ILE A 100 -4.12 0.14 11.38
C ILE A 100 -5.48 0.87 11.46
N PRO A 101 -5.68 1.73 12.48
CA PRO A 101 -6.89 2.52 12.59
C PRO A 101 -7.15 3.37 11.33
N ALA A 102 -8.42 3.58 10.99
CA ALA A 102 -8.77 4.38 9.81
C ALA A 102 -8.23 5.83 9.88
N ALA A 103 -8.18 6.40 11.09
CA ALA A 103 -7.60 7.72 11.33
C ALA A 103 -6.09 7.75 11.01
N ASP A 104 -5.34 6.73 11.42
CA ASP A 104 -3.90 6.62 11.16
C ASP A 104 -3.64 6.45 9.66
N LEU A 105 -4.43 5.61 8.95
CA LEU A 105 -4.32 5.48 7.51
C LEU A 105 -4.56 6.82 6.79
N ALA A 106 -5.60 7.56 7.19
CA ALA A 106 -5.88 8.88 6.63
C ALA A 106 -4.74 9.88 6.90
N ALA A 107 -4.12 9.81 8.09
CA ALA A 107 -2.95 10.60 8.42
C ALA A 107 -1.73 10.24 7.54
N TYR A 108 -1.50 8.96 7.27
CA TYR A 108 -0.43 8.50 6.37
C TYR A 108 -0.65 9.02 4.94
N GLN A 109 -1.87 8.89 4.41
CA GLN A 109 -2.21 9.42 3.07
C GLN A 109 -2.02 10.93 2.99
N SER A 110 -2.45 11.67 4.01
CA SER A 110 -2.26 13.13 4.09
C SER A 110 -0.78 13.51 4.16
N TRP A 111 0.02 12.75 4.92
CA TRP A 111 1.46 12.97 5.02
C TRP A 111 2.16 12.72 3.68
N VAL A 112 1.89 11.59 3.02
CA VAL A 112 2.49 11.25 1.71
C VAL A 112 2.15 12.31 0.67
N LYS A 113 0.90 12.76 0.63
CA LYS A 113 0.49 13.85 -0.28
C LYS A 113 1.28 15.13 -0.05
N ARG A 114 1.47 15.54 1.21
CA ARG A 114 2.29 16.71 1.55
C ARG A 114 3.76 16.51 1.21
N PHE A 115 4.29 15.32 1.45
CA PHE A 115 5.65 14.97 1.12
C PHE A 115 5.92 15.14 -0.39
N PHE A 116 5.05 14.61 -1.26
CA PHE A 116 5.20 14.80 -2.70
C PHE A 116 5.00 16.26 -3.15
N ALA A 117 4.11 17.02 -2.53
CA ALA A 117 3.95 18.45 -2.81
C ALA A 117 5.26 19.21 -2.51
N ILE A 118 5.86 18.98 -1.35
CA ILE A 118 7.15 19.57 -0.96
C ILE A 118 8.26 19.13 -1.92
N ARG A 119 8.29 17.85 -2.31
CA ARG A 119 9.27 17.35 -3.29
C ARG A 119 9.12 18.04 -4.65
N ALA A 120 7.89 18.26 -5.12
CA ALA A 120 7.63 18.96 -6.37
C ALA A 120 8.06 20.45 -6.30
N GLU A 121 7.79 21.12 -5.18
CA GLU A 121 8.30 22.48 -4.92
C GLU A 121 9.84 22.51 -4.91
N ALA A 122 10.48 21.51 -4.31
CA ALA A 122 11.93 21.40 -4.28
C ALA A 122 12.53 21.25 -5.69
N VAL A 123 11.94 20.38 -6.53
CA VAL A 123 12.35 20.20 -7.94
C VAL A 123 12.27 21.53 -8.71
N ALA A 124 11.28 22.37 -8.43
CA ALA A 124 11.13 23.66 -9.10
C ALA A 124 12.27 24.67 -8.83
N PHE A 125 13.10 24.47 -7.78
CA PHE A 125 14.31 25.27 -7.58
C PHE A 125 15.46 24.89 -8.53
N PHE A 126 15.45 23.66 -9.03
CA PHE A 126 16.54 23.10 -9.85
C PHE A 126 16.21 23.08 -11.35
N VAL A 127 14.96 23.34 -11.72
CA VAL A 127 14.59 23.59 -13.11
C VAL A 127 14.83 25.07 -13.38
N ASP A 128 15.84 25.39 -14.19
CA ASP A 128 16.02 26.75 -14.70
C ASP A 128 14.70 27.19 -15.32
N ARG A 129 14.06 28.19 -14.69
CA ARG A 129 12.87 28.80 -15.26
C ARG A 129 13.35 29.42 -16.58
N PRO A 130 12.92 28.94 -17.76
CA PRO A 130 13.29 29.61 -18.99
C PRO A 130 12.87 31.07 -18.82
N ALA A 131 13.83 31.98 -19.05
CA ALA A 131 13.66 33.41 -18.88
C ALA A 131 12.25 33.79 -19.33
N GLN A 132 11.45 34.37 -18.44
CA GLN A 132 10.11 34.81 -18.75
C GLN A 132 10.19 35.67 -20.01
N GLY A 133 9.88 35.04 -21.15
CA GLY A 133 9.85 35.70 -22.44
C GLY A 133 8.79 36.76 -22.34
N LYS A 134 9.26 38.02 -22.22
CA LYS A 134 8.53 39.29 -22.32
C LYS A 134 7.02 39.11 -22.18
N ALA A 135 6.49 39.45 -21.00
CA ALA A 135 5.08 39.72 -20.83
C ALA A 135 4.59 40.60 -22.01
N LYS A 136 3.87 40.00 -22.96
CA LYS A 136 3.08 40.75 -23.91
C LYS A 136 2.02 41.43 -23.05
N ALA A 137 2.15 42.74 -22.88
CA ALA A 137 1.16 43.56 -22.23
C ALA A 137 -0.22 43.22 -22.84
N ILE A 138 -1.05 42.52 -22.08
CA ILE A 138 -2.45 42.38 -22.40
C ILE A 138 -3.04 43.76 -22.14
N ALA A 139 -3.37 44.47 -23.23
CA ALA A 139 -4.03 45.76 -23.17
C ALA A 139 -5.30 45.65 -22.29
N PRO A 140 -5.59 46.64 -21.44
CA PRO A 140 -6.75 46.60 -20.57
C PRO A 140 -8.04 46.55 -21.41
N VAL A 141 -8.74 45.42 -21.35
CA VAL A 141 -10.08 45.29 -21.91
C VAL A 141 -11.02 46.13 -21.06
N LYS A 142 -11.56 47.19 -21.67
CA LYS A 142 -12.57 48.08 -21.05
C LYS A 142 -13.78 47.26 -20.56
N PRO A 143 -14.29 47.51 -19.34
CA PRO A 143 -15.45 46.81 -18.83
C PRO A 143 -16.71 47.26 -19.59
N LYS A 144 -17.39 46.31 -20.25
CA LYS A 144 -18.76 46.53 -20.73
C LYS A 144 -19.74 46.33 -19.56
N THR A 145 -20.15 47.44 -18.98
CA THR A 145 -21.38 47.55 -18.18
C THR A 145 -22.62 47.33 -19.05
N LYS A 146 -23.54 46.48 -18.58
CA LYS A 146 -25.03 46.53 -18.66
C LYS A 146 -25.57 45.17 -18.16
N ALA A 147 -26.01 45.06 -16.91
CA ALA A 147 -27.36 45.32 -16.43
C ALA A 147 -28.46 44.46 -17.09
N LYS A 148 -28.99 43.45 -16.39
CA LYS A 148 -30.36 43.47 -15.83
C LYS A 148 -30.76 42.12 -15.23
N ALA A 149 -31.41 42.24 -14.07
CA ALA A 149 -32.06 41.20 -13.30
C ALA A 149 -33.19 40.49 -14.05
N LYS A 150 -33.48 39.24 -13.67
CA LYS A 150 -34.81 38.71 -13.33
C LYS A 150 -34.73 37.26 -12.83
N ALA A 151 -35.14 37.06 -11.59
CA ALA A 151 -35.74 35.82 -11.08
C ALA A 151 -37.22 36.13 -10.78
N PRO A 152 -38.08 35.21 -10.30
CA PRO A 152 -38.14 33.74 -10.47
C PRO A 152 -39.54 33.31 -11.01
N VAL A 153 -39.69 32.06 -11.48
CA VAL A 153 -41.04 31.46 -11.64
C VAL A 153 -41.08 30.07 -11.01
N LYS A 154 -42.06 29.91 -10.11
CA LYS A 154 -42.48 28.69 -9.42
C LYS A 154 -43.34 27.81 -10.33
N ALA A 155 -43.20 26.49 -10.22
CA ALA A 155 -44.28 25.48 -10.32
C ALA A 155 -43.70 24.15 -9.78
N LYS A 156 -44.01 23.67 -8.57
CA LYS A 156 -45.20 22.88 -8.16
C LYS A 156 -45.66 21.82 -9.16
N ALA A 157 -45.31 20.56 -8.90
CA ALA A 157 -46.18 19.54 -8.26
C ALA A 157 -46.17 18.14 -8.92
N LYS A 158 -46.38 17.14 -8.03
CA LYS A 158 -46.97 15.80 -8.21
C LYS A 158 -46.03 14.57 -8.36
N THR A 159 -45.85 13.89 -7.22
CA THR A 159 -45.77 12.43 -6.99
C THR A 159 -46.99 11.67 -7.56
N PRO A 160 -47.13 10.33 -7.38
CA PRO A 160 -46.23 9.20 -7.62
C PRO A 160 -46.94 8.09 -8.46
N VAL A 161 -46.23 7.11 -9.05
CA VAL A 161 -46.86 5.85 -9.51
C VAL A 161 -46.01 4.63 -9.16
N LYS A 162 -46.76 3.63 -8.70
CA LYS A 162 -46.46 2.30 -8.15
C LYS A 162 -45.89 1.29 -9.18
N ALA A 163 -45.08 0.37 -8.63
CA ALA A 163 -45.14 -1.10 -8.70
C ALA A 163 -45.29 -1.78 -10.08
N THR A 164 -44.42 -2.70 -10.47
CA THR A 164 -44.38 -4.16 -10.14
C THR A 164 -43.42 -4.73 -11.22
N ALA A 165 -42.60 -5.77 -11.07
CA ALA A 165 -42.88 -7.20 -10.92
C ALA A 165 -41.51 -7.89 -11.16
N LYS A 166 -41.06 -8.84 -10.33
CA LYS A 166 -41.24 -10.29 -10.53
C LYS A 166 -40.47 -10.84 -11.75
N GLY A 167 -39.38 -11.57 -11.49
CA GLY A 167 -38.65 -12.31 -12.52
C GLY A 167 -37.36 -12.94 -11.99
N LYS A 168 -37.44 -14.00 -11.16
CA LYS A 168 -37.21 -15.41 -11.54
C LYS A 168 -35.72 -15.79 -11.59
N ALA A 169 -35.26 -16.40 -10.50
CA ALA A 169 -34.05 -17.20 -10.44
C ALA A 169 -34.18 -18.48 -11.31
N PRO A 170 -33.05 -19.03 -11.78
CA PRO A 170 -32.95 -20.47 -11.93
C PRO A 170 -31.79 -21.08 -11.13
N ALA A 171 -32.18 -22.10 -10.37
CA ALA A 171 -31.51 -23.35 -10.07
C ALA A 171 -30.02 -23.56 -10.44
N ARG A 172 -29.23 -23.82 -9.39
CA ARG A 172 -28.62 -25.13 -9.07
C ARG A 172 -27.90 -25.85 -10.21
N ALA A 173 -26.56 -25.88 -10.17
CA ALA A 173 -25.80 -27.00 -10.70
C ALA A 173 -24.43 -27.19 -10.01
N LYS A 174 -24.29 -28.39 -9.42
CA LYS A 174 -23.08 -29.23 -9.34
C LYS A 174 -22.00 -28.83 -8.34
N ALA A 175 -22.12 -29.47 -7.18
CA ALA A 175 -21.01 -29.88 -6.33
C ALA A 175 -19.90 -30.53 -7.16
N GLN A 176 -18.69 -29.98 -7.08
CA GLN A 176 -17.47 -30.67 -7.46
C GLN A 176 -16.77 -31.22 -6.23
N ALA A 177 -16.22 -32.41 -6.46
CA ALA A 177 -15.80 -33.37 -5.48
C ALA A 177 -14.65 -32.88 -4.59
N ARG A 178 -14.77 -33.22 -3.31
CA ARG A 178 -13.67 -33.24 -2.33
C ARG A 178 -12.48 -34.04 -2.87
N PRO A 179 -11.25 -33.48 -2.92
CA PRO A 179 -10.07 -34.30 -3.03
C PRO A 179 -9.87 -35.08 -1.73
N LYS A 180 -9.57 -36.37 -1.89
CA LYS A 180 -9.38 -37.39 -0.85
C LYS A 180 -8.29 -36.95 0.13
N ALA A 181 -8.57 -37.17 1.42
CA ALA A 181 -7.61 -37.03 2.52
C ALA A 181 -6.31 -37.79 2.20
N ARG A 182 -5.20 -37.05 2.10
CA ARG A 182 -3.86 -37.64 2.14
C ARG A 182 -3.63 -38.20 3.54
N LYS A 183 -3.27 -39.49 3.59
CA LYS A 183 -2.80 -40.18 4.80
C LYS A 183 -1.63 -39.41 5.42
N PRO A 184 -1.56 -39.26 6.75
CA PRO A 184 -0.37 -38.71 7.40
C PRO A 184 0.82 -39.65 7.17
N ALA A 185 1.94 -39.08 6.72
CA ALA A 185 3.20 -39.79 6.62
C ALA A 185 3.68 -40.20 8.02
N LYS A 186 4.18 -41.44 8.14
CA LYS A 186 4.82 -41.98 9.35
C LYS A 186 5.96 -41.04 9.80
N PRO A 187 6.09 -40.73 11.10
CA PRO A 187 7.28 -40.07 11.61
C PRO A 187 8.49 -41.02 11.51
N ALA A 188 9.61 -40.47 11.03
CA ALA A 188 10.89 -41.14 10.96
C ALA A 188 11.43 -41.50 12.37
N PRO A 189 12.21 -42.59 12.52
CA PRO A 189 12.72 -43.03 13.80
C PRO A 189 13.72 -42.04 14.40
N ARG A 190 13.46 -41.72 15.67
CA ARG A 190 14.24 -40.86 16.54
C ARG A 190 15.63 -41.48 16.78
N ALA A 191 16.68 -40.85 16.27
CA ALA A 191 18.05 -41.25 16.52
C ALA A 191 18.37 -41.10 18.02
N LYS A 192 18.70 -42.21 18.68
CA LYS A 192 19.26 -42.25 20.04
C LYS A 192 20.72 -41.80 19.97
N GLY A 193 20.97 -40.54 20.25
CA GLY A 193 22.29 -39.94 20.39
C GLY A 193 22.74 -39.90 21.86
N LYS A 194 23.60 -40.86 22.18
CA LYS A 194 24.57 -41.03 23.28
C LYS A 194 24.71 -39.94 24.38
N THR A 195 24.76 -40.50 25.57
CA THR A 195 25.26 -40.04 26.87
C THR A 195 26.62 -39.33 26.89
N ALA A 196 26.78 -38.54 27.98
CA ALA A 196 28.00 -38.14 28.69
C ALA A 196 28.70 -36.86 28.22
N LYS A 197 28.76 -35.83 29.10
CA LYS A 197 29.79 -35.74 30.14
C LYS A 197 29.47 -34.64 31.15
N LYS A 198 29.66 -35.01 32.42
CA LYS A 198 29.60 -34.20 33.64
C LYS A 198 30.96 -33.52 33.82
N ALA A 199 30.99 -32.22 34.09
CA ALA A 199 32.17 -31.52 34.62
C ALA A 199 31.74 -30.19 35.29
N PRO A 200 32.50 -29.68 36.29
CA PRO A 200 31.92 -29.27 37.56
C PRO A 200 31.86 -27.76 37.81
N ALA A 201 31.12 -27.44 38.87
CA ALA A 201 30.99 -26.13 39.49
C ALA A 201 32.35 -25.53 39.89
N ASN A 202 32.59 -24.30 39.46
CA ASN A 202 33.70 -23.48 39.94
C ASN A 202 33.21 -22.61 41.11
N ASN A 203 33.64 -22.97 42.31
CA ASN A 203 33.38 -22.25 43.56
C ASN A 203 34.61 -21.38 43.87
N GLY A 204 34.62 -20.15 43.36
CA GLY A 204 35.66 -19.16 43.64
C GLY A 204 35.41 -18.45 44.96
N LYS A 205 35.70 -19.10 46.08
CA LYS A 205 35.85 -18.48 47.41
C LYS A 205 37.33 -18.23 47.70
N GLY A 206 37.69 -16.95 47.79
CA GLY A 206 38.51 -16.43 48.89
C GLY A 206 40.02 -16.27 48.66
N ARG A 207 40.47 -15.04 48.91
CA ARG A 207 41.71 -14.57 49.59
C ARG A 207 41.98 -13.15 49.05
N LYS A 208 42.45 -12.18 49.81
CA LYS A 208 42.69 -11.98 51.24
C LYS A 208 42.84 -10.47 51.41
#